data_AF-A0A0F9T465-F1
#
_entry.id   AF-A0A0F9T465-F1
#
_cell.length_a   1.000
_cell.length_b   1.000
_cell.length_c   1.000
_cell.angle_alpha   90.00
_cell.angle_beta   90.00
_cell.angle_gamma   90.00
#
_symmetry.space_group_name_H-M   'P 1'
#
loop_
_entity.id
_entity.type
_entity.pdbx_description
1 polymer ?
#
loop_
_entity_poly.entity_id
_entity_poly.type
_entity_poly.pdbx_seq_one_letter_code
_entity_poly.pdbx_strand_id
1 'polypeptide(L)'
;MSYAIICDARKGGKLGIETLALVDRSLTKKVWWTSDAEYLIMQFLKKSAVIYSCSKLHRNNARVVSYNTAVSLIKSQDNEITHLEALASSEVGWDGHKDSF
;
A
#
# COMPACT_ATOMS: atom_id res chain seq x y z
N MET A 1 8.44 -6.85 19.46
CA MET A 1 8.03 -7.00 18.04
C MET A 1 6.59 -6.53 17.93
N SER A 2 6.31 -5.60 17.01
CA SER A 2 4.95 -5.12 16.72
C SER A 2 4.35 -5.85 15.52
N TYR A 3 3.03 -5.86 15.44
CA TYR A 3 2.25 -6.48 14.36
C TYR A 3 1.40 -5.44 13.65
N ALA A 4 1.07 -5.73 12.39
CA ALA A 4 0.19 -4.92 11.57
C ALA A 4 -0.81 -5.81 10.83
N ILE A 5 -1.83 -5.19 10.24
CA ILE A 5 -2.82 -5.83 9.38
C ILE A 5 -2.62 -5.30 7.98
N ILE A 6 -2.53 -6.22 7.01
CA ILE A 6 -2.53 -5.91 5.59
C ILE A 6 -3.70 -6.62 4.91
N CYS A 7 -4.10 -6.12 3.74
CA CYS A 7 -5.15 -6.72 2.92
C CYS A 7 -4.87 -6.51 1.43
N ASP A 8 -5.48 -7.31 0.58
CA ASP A 8 -5.35 -7.20 -0.88
C ASP A 8 -6.22 -6.04 -1.41
N ALA A 9 -5.67 -5.21 -2.29
CA ALA A 9 -6.36 -4.05 -2.84
C ALA A 9 -7.43 -4.47 -3.86
N ARG A 10 -8.71 -4.10 -3.65
CA ARG A 10 -9.80 -4.46 -4.59
C ARG A 10 -9.77 -3.71 -5.92
N LYS A 11 -9.35 -2.45 -5.91
CA LYS A 11 -9.49 -1.52 -7.06
C LYS A 11 -8.18 -0.80 -7.40
N GLY A 12 -7.06 -1.25 -6.83
CA GLY A 12 -5.75 -0.61 -6.95
C GLY A 12 -4.85 -1.16 -8.06
N GLY A 13 -5.17 -2.33 -8.63
CA GLY A 13 -4.25 -3.02 -9.54
C GLY A 13 -3.86 -2.23 -10.80
N LYS A 14 -4.75 -1.38 -11.34
CA LYS A 14 -4.41 -0.49 -12.47
C LYS A 14 -3.38 0.58 -12.11
N LEU A 15 -3.21 0.86 -10.83
CA LEU A 15 -2.26 1.82 -10.27
C LEU A 15 -1.06 1.10 -9.65
N GLY A 16 -0.88 -0.21 -9.90
CA GLY A 16 0.17 -1.02 -9.27
C GLY A 16 -0.01 -1.26 -7.76
N ILE A 17 -1.19 -0.95 -7.20
CA ILE A 17 -1.47 -1.14 -5.79
C ILE A 17 -2.10 -2.54 -5.59
N GLU A 18 -1.37 -3.43 -4.94
CA GLU A 18 -1.78 -4.80 -4.64
C GLU A 18 -2.05 -5.02 -3.15
N THR A 19 -1.30 -4.35 -2.28
CA THR A 19 -1.37 -4.49 -0.82
C THR A 19 -1.68 -3.16 -0.15
N LEU A 20 -2.55 -3.20 0.85
CA LEU A 20 -2.92 -2.07 1.69
C LEU A 20 -2.69 -2.40 3.16
N ALA A 21 -2.14 -1.46 3.92
CA ALA A 21 -1.98 -1.57 5.37
C ALA A 21 -3.09 -0.83 6.11
N LEU A 22 -3.54 -1.38 7.25
CA LEU A 22 -4.56 -0.75 8.09
C LEU A 22 -4.02 0.52 8.73
N VAL A 23 -4.81 1.60 8.72
CA VAL A 23 -4.40 2.91 9.25
C VAL A 23 -4.71 3.07 10.73
N ASP A 24 -3.78 3.70 11.47
CA ASP A 24 -4.03 4.23 12.81
C ASP A 24 -4.93 5.46 12.75
N ARG A 25 -6.18 5.27 13.19
CA ARG A 25 -7.23 6.28 13.17
C ARG A 25 -7.02 7.40 14.19
N SER A 26 -6.08 7.25 15.13
CA SER A 26 -5.66 8.34 16.03
C SER A 26 -4.87 9.42 15.30
N LEU A 27 -4.15 9.06 14.23
CA LEU A 27 -3.34 9.96 13.41
C LEU A 27 -4.16 10.63 12.30
N THR A 28 -5.11 9.89 11.71
CA THR A 28 -5.99 10.43 10.66
C THR A 28 -7.38 9.82 10.69
N LYS A 29 -8.40 10.68 10.58
CA LYS A 29 -9.81 10.26 10.54
C LYS A 29 -10.38 10.14 9.11
N LYS A 30 -9.56 10.36 8.08
CA LYS A 30 -10.03 10.41 6.68
C LYS A 30 -9.98 9.06 5.97
N VAL A 31 -8.95 8.26 6.25
CA VAL A 31 -8.69 7.01 5.54
C VAL A 31 -8.67 5.81 6.50
N TRP A 32 -8.92 4.62 5.95
CA TRP A 32 -8.87 3.35 6.68
C TRP A 32 -7.68 2.49 6.26
N TRP A 33 -7.15 2.72 5.07
CA TRP A 33 -6.12 1.93 4.42
C TRP A 33 -5.08 2.86 3.81
N THR A 34 -3.82 2.43 3.79
CA THR A 34 -2.69 3.16 3.20
C THR A 34 -1.88 2.23 2.30
N SER A 35 -1.32 2.78 1.21
CA SER A 35 -0.48 2.09 0.23
C SER A 35 0.96 2.62 0.19
N ASP A 36 1.27 3.71 0.89
CA ASP A 36 2.46 4.54 0.72
C ASP A 36 2.93 5.19 2.05
N ALA A 37 2.00 5.62 2.90
CA ALA A 37 2.31 6.32 4.14
C ALA A 37 2.60 5.37 5.32
N GLU A 38 3.86 4.96 5.48
CA GLU A 38 4.33 4.08 6.57
C GLU A 38 3.91 4.59 7.97
N TYR A 39 4.04 5.89 8.21
CA TYR A 39 3.76 6.49 9.52
C TYR A 39 2.27 6.38 9.92
N LEU A 40 1.38 6.07 8.97
CA LEU A 40 -0.04 5.85 9.24
C LEU A 40 -0.35 4.39 9.58
N ILE A 41 0.58 3.45 9.46
CA ILE A 41 0.32 2.02 9.67
C ILE A 41 0.01 1.74 11.15
N MET A 42 -1.15 1.12 11.40
CA MET A 42 -1.59 0.71 12.72
C MET A 42 -0.66 -0.36 13.32
N GLN A 43 -0.14 -0.08 14.51
CA GLN A 43 0.73 -1.00 15.24
C GLN A 43 0.02 -1.67 16.41
N PHE A 44 0.17 -2.98 16.51
CA PHE A 44 -0.31 -3.78 17.63
C PHE A 44 0.87 -4.39 18.38
N LEU A 45 0.97 -4.12 19.68
CA LEU A 45 2.03 -4.72 20.52
C LEU A 45 1.79 -6.20 20.82
N LYS A 46 0.52 -6.65 20.80
CA LYS A 46 0.12 -8.02 21.13
C LYS A 46 -0.44 -8.74 19.90
N LYS A 47 0.11 -9.92 19.60
CA LYS A 47 -0.35 -10.77 18.49
C LYS A 47 -1.84 -11.16 18.60
N SER A 48 -2.33 -11.39 19.80
CA SER A 48 -3.74 -11.74 20.03
C SER A 48 -4.69 -10.58 19.68
N ALA A 49 -4.32 -9.35 20.03
CA ALA A 49 -5.11 -8.16 19.74
C ALA A 49 -5.23 -7.90 18.23
N VAL A 50 -4.13 -8.08 17.48
CA VAL A 50 -4.15 -7.93 16.03
C VAL A 50 -4.93 -9.05 15.34
N ILE A 51 -4.84 -10.31 15.81
CA ILE A 51 -5.65 -11.42 15.26
C ILE A 51 -7.13 -11.15 15.48
N TYR A 52 -7.52 -10.72 16.69
CA TYR A 52 -8.89 -10.37 17.02
C TYR A 52 -9.41 -9.17 16.21
N SER A 53 -8.53 -8.21 15.89
CA SER A 53 -8.90 -7.05 15.06
C SER A 53 -9.01 -7.45 13.58
N CYS A 54 -8.12 -8.32 13.12
CA CYS A 54 -8.10 -8.85 11.76
C CYS A 54 -9.33 -9.74 11.49
N SER A 55 -9.77 -10.55 12.45
CA SER A 55 -10.93 -11.44 12.27
C SER A 55 -12.25 -10.70 12.06
N LYS A 56 -12.32 -9.42 12.45
CA LYS A 56 -13.47 -8.54 12.18
C LYS A 56 -13.50 -8.01 10.74
N LEU A 57 -12.40 -8.17 10.01
CA LEU A 57 -12.23 -7.65 8.65
C LEU A 57 -12.52 -8.77 7.65
N HIS A 58 -13.80 -8.95 7.31
CA HIS A 58 -14.24 -10.03 6.41
C HIS A 58 -13.97 -9.78 4.93
N ARG A 59 -13.44 -8.61 4.57
CA ARG A 59 -13.22 -8.20 3.18
C ARG A 59 -11.72 -8.10 2.92
N ASN A 60 -11.31 -8.43 1.69
CA ASN A 60 -9.97 -8.16 1.15
C ASN A 60 -8.86 -9.06 1.68
N ASN A 61 -9.18 -10.30 2.09
CA ASN A 61 -8.15 -11.27 2.50
C ASN A 61 -7.19 -10.68 3.57
N ALA A 62 -7.77 -10.03 4.58
CA ALA A 62 -7.00 -9.37 5.62
C ALA A 62 -6.15 -10.41 6.37
N ARG A 63 -4.85 -10.09 6.56
CA ARG A 63 -3.87 -10.97 7.19
C ARG A 63 -3.01 -10.22 8.19
N VAL A 64 -2.63 -10.93 9.25
CA VAL A 64 -1.71 -10.43 10.28
C VAL A 64 -0.28 -10.68 9.84
N VAL A 65 0.55 -9.64 9.89
CA VAL A 65 1.99 -9.72 9.60
C VAL A 65 2.78 -9.00 10.68
N SER A 66 4.11 -9.19 10.67
CA SER A 66 4.99 -8.33 11.48
C SER A 66 4.95 -6.90 10.93
N TYR A 67 5.14 -5.89 11.79
CA TYR A 67 5.18 -4.49 11.36
C TYR A 67 6.25 -4.25 10.29
N ASN A 68 7.46 -4.78 10.50
CA ASN A 68 8.55 -4.64 9.53
C ASN A 68 8.19 -5.25 8.17
N THR A 69 7.51 -6.40 8.16
CA THR A 69 7.03 -7.02 6.91
C THR A 69 6.01 -6.12 6.20
N ALA A 70 5.07 -5.52 6.94
CA ALA A 70 4.10 -4.60 6.34
C ALA A 70 4.80 -3.39 5.70
N VAL A 71 5.77 -2.80 6.40
CA VAL A 71 6.57 -1.67 5.88
C VAL A 71 7.34 -2.07 4.62
N SER A 72 8.02 -3.21 4.62
CA SER A 72 8.77 -3.68 3.45
C SER A 72 7.88 -3.92 2.24
N LEU A 73 6.70 -4.51 2.42
CA LEU A 73 5.75 -4.73 1.32
C LEU A 73 5.24 -3.42 0.73
N ILE A 74 4.87 -2.47 1.58
CA ILE A 74 4.39 -1.15 1.15
C ILE A 74 5.49 -0.38 0.40
N LYS A 75 6.73 -0.38 0.90
CA LYS A 75 7.86 0.27 0.21
C LYS A 75 8.22 -0.37 -1.12
N SER A 76 8.17 -1.70 -1.21
CA SER A 76 8.45 -2.41 -2.48
C SER A 76 7.45 -2.00 -3.56
N GLN A 77 6.17 -1.97 -3.19
CA GLN A 77 5.09 -1.56 -4.08
C GLN A 77 5.24 -0.10 -4.53
N ASP A 78 5.54 0.82 -3.60
CA ASP A 78 5.71 2.24 -3.90
C ASP A 78 6.83 2.49 -4.95
N ASN A 79 7.94 1.75 -4.83
CA ASN A 79 9.01 1.79 -5.81
C ASN A 79 8.57 1.29 -7.19
N GLU A 80 7.78 0.21 -7.25
CA GLU A 80 7.27 -0.35 -8.50
C GLU A 80 6.31 0.61 -9.21
N ILE A 81 5.41 1.26 -8.45
CA ILE A 81 4.49 2.28 -8.97
C ILE A 81 5.30 3.45 -9.55
N THR A 82 6.25 3.99 -8.78
CA THR A 82 7.10 5.10 -9.21
C THR A 82 7.88 4.77 -10.48
N HIS A 83 8.41 3.54 -10.58
CA HIS A 83 9.14 3.08 -11.76
C HIS A 83 8.24 2.99 -13.01
N LEU A 84 7.03 2.47 -12.87
CA LEU A 84 6.05 2.40 -13.97
C LEU A 84 5.65 3.80 -14.47
N GLU A 85 5.44 4.76 -13.56
CA GLU A 85 5.14 6.15 -13.91
C GLU A 85 6.30 6.83 -14.65
N ALA A 86 7.54 6.57 -14.24
CA ALA A 86 8.73 7.09 -14.90
C ALA A 86 8.90 6.54 -16.34
N LEU A 87 8.69 5.24 -16.53
CA LEU A 87 8.73 4.61 -17.87
C LEU A 87 7.63 5.17 -18.77
N ALA A 88 6.38 5.22 -18.28
CA ALA A 88 5.26 5.77 -19.03
C ALA A 88 5.55 7.21 -19.49
N SER A 89 6.11 8.05 -18.62
CA SER A 89 6.49 9.44 -18.95
C SER A 89 7.58 9.52 -20.03
N SER A 90 8.51 8.57 -20.07
CA SER A 90 9.59 8.53 -21.06
C SER A 90 9.11 8.11 -22.46
N GLU A 91 8.09 7.26 -22.57
CA GLU A 91 7.53 6.80 -23.84
C GLU A 91 6.70 7.89 -24.55
N VAL A 92 6.04 8.78 -23.81
CA VAL A 92 5.29 9.92 -24.40
C VAL A 92 6.22 11.03 -24.92
N GLY A 93 7.49 11.04 -24.49
CA GLY A 93 8.46 12.08 -24.83
C GLY A 93 9.15 11.93 -26.19
N TRP A 94 8.97 10.80 -26.90
CA TRP A 94 9.67 10.52 -28.16
C TRP A 94 8.88 10.81 -29.44
N ASP A 95 7.55 11.01 -29.36
CA ASP A 95 6.69 11.16 -30.55
C ASP A 95 6.49 12.63 -31.00
N GLY A 96 7.24 13.57 -30.40
CA GLY A 96 7.11 15.02 -30.65
C GLY A 96 8.05 15.62 -31.71
N HIS A 97 8.90 14.83 -32.38
CA HIS A 97 9.90 15.34 -33.34
C HIS A 97 9.86 14.68 -34.72
N LYS A 98 8.66 14.43 -35.24
CA LYS A 98 8.45 14.27 -36.68
C LYS A 98 7.42 15.29 -37.12
N ASP A 99 7.78 16.05 -38.15
CA ASP A 99 6.97 17.02 -38.89
C ASP A 99 7.25 18.49 -38.55
N SER A 100 8.42 18.93 -39.03
CA SER A 100 8.62 20.30 -39.48
C SER A 100 9.51 20.22 -40.72
N PHE A 101 8.90 19.83 -41.85
CA PHE A 101 9.43 20.05 -43.20
C PHE A 101 9.08 21.47 -43.65
#